data_AF-A0A382JD28-F1
#
_entry.id   AF-A0A382JD28-F1
#
_cell.length_a   1.000
_cell.length_b   1.000
_cell.length_c   1.000
_cell.angle_alpha   90.00
_cell.angle_beta   90.00
_cell.angle_gamma   90.00
#
_symmetry.space_group_name_H-M   'P 1'
#
loop_
_entity.id
_entity.type
_entity.pdbx_description
1 polymer ?
#
loop_
_entity_poly.entity_id
_entity_poly.type
_entity_poly.pdbx_seq_one_letter_code
_entity_poly.pdbx_strand_id
1 'polypeptide(L)'
;PFDQAVRKGKDLLGGNGYLPNKEYRQFYRNGRITKESFSRAFSRVGPHSDGQVSIEVGSRKITPKDVWKLHVLFGFEELPLSLLEWELSGGGATKQFRQDLSEESKKQIIEQTIKESEQYREYPEEAYLTKLWKSVLATFELSDFHPSSQISEDSHSQTSAPISLPPQRTISDWVDGLTEGGVVDQINNQLIKWVTAFLDEGLAGWEMPGREEGFYQVWRNLAQKDFSGQLLGVTDFAQKVHSLPAAPEDAICSSLNQLEIPQEQWKDYLSRQLSLLPGWTRYIRWLGEHPIYGEHPTYHAQHKHPIDTTEYLAVRLFYEVELTNIQCQQEWGIDGTVSTLTAYWNDR
;
A
#
# COMPACT_ATOMS: atom_id res chain seq x y z
N PRO A 1 24.91 6.30 4.44
CA PRO A 1 24.23 7.27 5.35
C PRO A 1 22.77 7.54 4.97
N PHE A 2 22.47 7.85 3.70
CA PHE A 2 21.11 8.20 3.25
C PHE A 2 20.12 7.02 3.36
N ASP A 3 20.46 5.82 2.89
CA ASP A 3 19.56 4.65 2.99
C ASP A 3 19.22 4.27 4.43
N GLN A 4 20.17 4.41 5.34
CA GLN A 4 19.94 4.19 6.77
C GLN A 4 19.00 5.24 7.36
N ALA A 5 19.12 6.50 6.93
CA ALA A 5 18.21 7.57 7.33
C ALA A 5 16.81 7.36 6.77
N VAL A 6 16.67 6.90 5.52
CA VAL A 6 15.38 6.55 4.90
C VAL A 6 14.72 5.38 5.64
N ARG A 7 15.47 4.32 5.98
CA ARG A 7 14.93 3.19 6.76
C ARG A 7 14.47 3.65 8.15
N LYS A 8 15.32 4.39 8.88
CA LYS A 8 14.94 4.95 10.19
C LYS A 8 13.74 5.90 10.07
N GLY A 9 13.67 6.71 9.02
CA GLY A 9 12.52 7.58 8.75
C GLY A 9 11.24 6.80 8.48
N LYS A 10 11.32 5.69 7.74
CA LYS A 10 10.19 4.78 7.50
C LYS A 10 9.73 4.12 8.80
N ASP A 11 10.66 3.64 9.62
CA ASP A 11 10.34 2.97 10.88
C ASP A 11 9.69 3.94 11.89
N LEU A 12 10.20 5.18 11.94
CA LEU A 12 9.74 6.20 12.90
C LEU A 12 8.48 6.94 12.45
N LEU A 13 8.34 7.22 11.15
CA LEU A 13 7.32 8.12 10.62
C LEU A 13 6.38 7.45 9.61
N GLY A 14 6.60 6.19 9.26
CA GLY A 14 5.84 5.50 8.21
C GLY A 14 6.11 6.00 6.79
N GLY A 15 6.92 7.05 6.63
CA GLY A 15 7.22 7.66 5.34
C GLY A 15 8.02 6.72 4.43
N ASN A 16 7.45 6.38 3.28
CA ASN A 16 8.19 5.70 2.22
C ASN A 16 9.13 6.72 1.56
N GLY A 17 10.42 6.71 1.94
CA GLY A 17 11.42 7.61 1.36
C GLY A 17 11.83 7.30 -0.09
N TYR A 18 11.28 6.21 -0.65
CA TYR A 18 11.39 5.84 -2.06
C TYR A 18 10.01 5.51 -2.59
N LEU A 19 9.80 5.72 -3.89
CA LEU A 19 8.57 5.27 -4.55
C LEU A 19 8.51 3.73 -4.56
N PRO A 20 7.30 3.14 -4.64
CA PRO A 20 7.17 1.70 -4.84
C PRO A 20 7.90 1.22 -6.10
N ASN A 21 8.41 -0.02 -6.11
CA ASN A 21 9.09 -0.59 -7.28
C ASN A 21 8.21 -0.55 -8.55
N LYS A 22 6.89 -0.71 -8.39
CA LYS A 22 5.90 -0.62 -9.49
C LYS A 22 5.98 0.73 -10.22
N GLU A 23 6.14 1.84 -9.50
CA GLU A 23 6.27 3.19 -10.07
C GLU A 23 7.58 3.35 -10.86
N TYR A 24 8.70 2.88 -10.30
CA TYR A 24 9.98 2.91 -11.01
C TYR A 24 9.95 2.06 -12.29
N ARG A 25 9.31 0.88 -12.25
CA ARG A 25 9.10 0.06 -13.45
C ARG A 25 8.22 0.78 -14.48
N GLN A 26 7.19 1.50 -14.04
CA GLN A 26 6.34 2.30 -14.92
C GLN A 26 7.12 3.45 -15.58
N PHE A 27 7.98 4.15 -14.83
CA PHE A 27 8.86 5.18 -15.41
C PHE A 27 9.85 4.60 -16.42
N TYR A 28 10.33 3.38 -16.21
CA TYR A 28 11.16 2.69 -17.20
C TYR A 28 10.37 2.36 -18.47
N ARG A 29 9.17 1.79 -18.35
CA ARG A 29 8.28 1.47 -19.49
C ARG A 29 7.91 2.71 -20.30
N ASN A 30 7.68 3.84 -19.63
CA ASN A 30 7.35 5.11 -20.25
C ASN A 30 8.58 5.87 -20.79
N GLY A 31 9.78 5.29 -20.70
CA GLY A 31 11.03 5.89 -21.19
C GLY A 31 11.59 7.03 -20.34
N ARG A 32 10.97 7.36 -19.20
CA ARG A 32 11.46 8.37 -18.24
C ARG A 32 12.74 7.92 -17.55
N ILE A 33 12.87 6.62 -17.26
CA ILE A 33 14.15 5.99 -16.89
C ILE A 33 14.69 5.30 -18.14
N THR A 34 15.76 5.85 -18.72
CA THR A 34 16.35 5.28 -19.93
C THR A 34 17.16 4.03 -19.63
N LYS A 35 17.39 3.19 -20.66
CA LYS A 35 18.22 1.99 -20.56
C LYS A 35 19.65 2.31 -20.12
N GLU A 36 20.21 3.43 -20.56
CA GLU A 36 21.54 3.91 -20.19
C GLU A 36 21.58 4.36 -18.72
N SER A 37 20.55 5.09 -18.29
CA SER A 37 20.41 5.57 -16.90
C SER A 37 20.30 4.40 -15.95
N PHE A 38 19.46 3.41 -16.30
CA PHE A 38 19.35 2.16 -15.56
C PHE A 38 20.68 1.41 -15.52
N SER A 39 21.36 1.24 -16.66
CA SER A 39 22.63 0.50 -16.73
C SER A 39 23.70 1.14 -15.87
N ARG A 40 23.79 2.48 -15.86
CA ARG A 40 24.71 3.24 -15.02
C ARG A 40 24.39 3.12 -13.53
N ALA A 41 23.11 3.19 -13.16
CA ALA A 41 22.68 3.00 -11.78
C ALA A 41 22.98 1.57 -11.31
N PHE A 42 22.59 0.58 -12.11
CA PHE A 42 22.80 -0.84 -11.83
C PHE A 42 24.29 -1.20 -11.69
N SER A 43 25.18 -0.61 -12.50
CA SER A 43 26.62 -0.82 -12.33
C SER A 43 27.17 -0.20 -11.04
N ARG A 44 26.53 0.85 -10.51
CA ARG A 44 26.98 1.56 -9.31
C ARG A 44 26.49 0.91 -8.02
N VAL A 45 25.22 0.50 -7.97
CA VAL A 45 24.56 0.02 -6.74
C VAL A 45 24.07 -1.43 -6.82
N GLY A 46 24.18 -2.05 -7.99
CA GLY A 46 23.75 -3.43 -8.18
C GLY A 46 24.63 -4.43 -7.44
N PRO A 47 24.15 -5.68 -7.30
CA PRO A 47 24.91 -6.74 -6.67
C PRO A 47 26.22 -6.99 -7.43
N HIS A 48 27.32 -7.02 -6.67
CA HIS A 48 28.64 -7.39 -7.17
C HIS A 48 28.73 -8.91 -7.09
N SER A 49 28.80 -9.57 -8.25
CA SER A 49 28.94 -11.02 -8.31
C SER A 49 30.42 -11.37 -8.20
N ASP A 50 30.85 -11.89 -7.05
CA ASP A 50 32.23 -12.36 -6.85
C ASP A 50 32.49 -13.72 -7.54
N GLY A 51 31.44 -14.41 -8.00
CA GLY A 51 31.54 -15.65 -8.79
C GLY A 51 31.03 -15.47 -10.22
N GLN A 52 31.79 -15.91 -11.21
CA GLN A 52 31.37 -15.99 -12.62
C GLN A 52 30.67 -17.33 -12.89
N VAL A 53 29.49 -17.55 -12.31
CA VAL A 53 28.65 -18.67 -12.75
C VAL A 53 27.84 -18.18 -13.95
N SER A 54 28.04 -18.77 -15.12
CA SER A 54 27.27 -18.44 -16.32
C SER A 54 26.66 -19.69 -16.92
N ILE A 55 25.42 -19.57 -17.38
CA ILE A 55 24.70 -20.65 -18.06
C ILE A 55 24.64 -20.31 -19.55
N GLU A 56 24.97 -21.27 -20.41
CA GLU A 56 24.81 -21.13 -21.84
C GLU A 56 23.49 -21.79 -22.28
N VAL A 57 22.64 -21.01 -22.95
CA VAL A 57 21.37 -21.45 -23.50
C VAL A 57 21.40 -21.17 -25.00
N GLY A 58 21.70 -22.21 -25.79
CA GLY A 58 21.96 -22.07 -27.22
C GLY A 58 23.16 -21.15 -27.48
N SER A 59 22.95 -20.06 -28.21
CA SER A 59 24.00 -19.05 -28.47
C SER A 59 24.07 -17.93 -27.42
N ARG A 60 23.21 -17.96 -26.40
CA ARG A 60 23.12 -16.89 -25.39
C ARG A 60 23.79 -17.32 -24.10
N LYS A 61 24.64 -16.45 -23.57
CA LYS A 61 25.25 -16.59 -22.24
C LYS A 61 24.46 -15.77 -21.24
N ILE A 62 23.93 -16.42 -20.22
CA ILE A 62 23.15 -15.81 -19.14
C ILE A 62 24.03 -15.72 -17.89
N THR A 63 24.13 -14.52 -17.33
CA THR A 63 24.88 -14.26 -16.09
C THR A 63 23.95 -13.90 -14.93
N PRO A 64 24.40 -13.98 -13.67
CA PRO A 64 23.58 -13.60 -12.51
C PRO A 64 23.17 -12.13 -12.60
N LYS A 65 24.05 -11.28 -13.16
CA LYS A 65 23.75 -9.87 -13.42
C LYS A 65 22.55 -9.71 -14.36
N ASP A 66 22.36 -10.60 -15.33
CA ASP A 66 21.22 -10.52 -16.24
C ASP A 66 19.92 -10.89 -15.52
N VAL A 67 19.96 -11.90 -14.65
CA VAL A 67 18.80 -12.27 -13.80
C VAL A 67 18.41 -11.10 -12.89
N TRP A 68 19.38 -10.49 -12.20
CA TRP A 68 19.12 -9.32 -11.34
C TRP A 68 18.56 -8.13 -12.12
N LYS A 69 19.09 -7.85 -13.32
CA LYS A 69 18.53 -6.79 -14.17
C LYS A 69 17.09 -7.09 -14.55
N LEU A 70 16.78 -8.33 -14.94
CA LEU A 70 15.42 -8.74 -15.28
C LEU A 70 14.49 -8.62 -14.06
N HIS A 71 14.95 -9.01 -12.86
CA HIS A 71 14.15 -8.91 -11.64
C HIS A 71 13.82 -7.44 -11.30
N VAL A 72 14.79 -6.53 -11.44
CA VAL A 72 14.56 -5.10 -11.18
C VAL A 72 13.63 -4.48 -12.24
N LEU A 73 13.76 -4.86 -13.50
CA LEU A 73 12.96 -4.26 -14.59
C LEU A 73 11.53 -4.82 -14.67
N PHE A 74 11.35 -6.11 -14.43
CA PHE A 74 10.08 -6.80 -14.69
C PHE A 74 9.39 -7.30 -13.42
N GLY A 75 10.11 -7.55 -12.32
CA GLY A 75 9.53 -7.91 -11.03
C GLY A 75 8.87 -9.28 -11.04
N PHE A 76 9.69 -10.33 -10.94
CA PHE A 76 9.22 -11.67 -10.58
C PHE A 76 9.59 -11.91 -9.13
N GLU A 77 8.65 -11.63 -8.22
CA GLU A 77 8.83 -11.88 -6.79
C GLU A 77 8.55 -13.35 -6.46
N GLU A 78 9.04 -13.79 -5.31
CA GLU A 78 8.76 -15.12 -4.82
C GLU A 78 7.26 -15.26 -4.55
N LEU A 79 6.64 -16.29 -5.13
CA LEU A 79 5.26 -16.62 -4.87
C LEU A 79 5.20 -17.55 -3.67
N PRO A 80 4.41 -17.23 -2.62
CA PRO A 80 4.09 -18.18 -1.56
C PRO A 80 3.53 -19.46 -2.15
N LEU A 81 3.88 -20.62 -1.58
CA LEU A 81 3.48 -21.94 -2.11
C LEU A 81 1.96 -22.08 -2.25
N SER A 82 1.18 -21.46 -1.37
CA SER A 82 -0.29 -21.41 -1.42
C SER A 82 -0.84 -20.66 -2.65
N LEU A 83 -0.17 -19.58 -3.05
CA LEU A 83 -0.52 -18.80 -4.24
C LEU A 83 -0.02 -19.45 -5.53
N LEU A 84 1.08 -20.20 -5.46
CA LEU A 84 1.63 -20.91 -6.61
C LEU A 84 0.63 -21.93 -7.18
N GLU A 85 -0.06 -22.69 -6.33
CA GLU A 85 -1.07 -23.67 -6.76
C GLU A 85 -2.25 -22.98 -7.48
N TRP A 86 -2.69 -21.84 -6.95
CA TRP A 86 -3.74 -21.05 -7.57
C TRP A 86 -3.28 -20.44 -8.91
N GLU A 87 -2.08 -19.85 -8.98
CA GLU A 87 -1.54 -19.25 -10.21
C GLU A 87 -1.38 -20.27 -11.35
N LEU A 88 -0.97 -21.49 -11.01
CA LEU A 88 -0.76 -22.57 -11.98
C LEU A 88 -2.07 -23.22 -12.48
N SER A 89 -3.10 -23.28 -11.64
CA SER A 89 -4.38 -23.93 -11.97
C SER A 89 -5.46 -22.96 -12.46
N GLY A 90 -5.51 -21.76 -11.89
CA GLY A 90 -6.61 -20.79 -12.05
C GLY A 90 -6.19 -19.34 -12.36
N GLY A 91 -5.02 -18.88 -11.89
CA GLY A 91 -4.57 -17.48 -11.97
C GLY A 91 -4.08 -17.01 -13.34
N GLY A 92 -3.92 -17.94 -14.29
CA GLY A 92 -3.67 -17.60 -15.70
C GLY A 92 -2.21 -17.40 -16.07
N ALA A 93 -1.27 -17.66 -15.15
CA ALA A 93 0.18 -17.63 -15.42
C ALA A 93 0.61 -18.54 -16.58
N THR A 94 -0.12 -19.65 -16.80
CA THR A 94 0.10 -20.59 -17.91
C THR A 94 -0.80 -20.32 -19.13
N LYS A 95 -1.68 -19.31 -19.06
CA LYS A 95 -2.70 -19.05 -20.09
C LYS A 95 -2.42 -17.78 -20.91
N GLN A 96 -1.82 -16.77 -20.30
CA GLN A 96 -1.58 -15.47 -20.94
C GLN A 96 -0.17 -14.96 -20.73
N PHE A 97 0.38 -14.28 -21.74
CA PHE A 97 1.66 -13.60 -21.55
C PHE A 97 1.55 -12.46 -20.55
N ARG A 98 2.61 -12.27 -19.79
CA ARG A 98 2.76 -11.09 -18.93
C ARG A 98 2.67 -9.82 -19.77
N GLN A 99 1.96 -8.81 -19.24
CA GLN A 99 1.62 -7.59 -19.98
C GLN A 99 2.85 -6.78 -20.44
N ASP A 100 4.00 -6.99 -19.80
CA ASP A 100 5.25 -6.26 -20.06
C ASP A 100 6.17 -6.91 -21.11
N LEU A 101 5.74 -8.03 -21.71
CA LEU A 101 6.41 -8.62 -22.86
C LEU A 101 6.17 -7.75 -24.10
N SER A 102 7.21 -7.47 -24.88
CA SER A 102 7.08 -6.62 -26.08
C SER A 102 6.22 -7.29 -27.14
N GLU A 103 5.45 -6.49 -27.88
CA GLU A 103 4.57 -6.97 -28.96
C GLU A 103 5.34 -7.70 -30.07
N GLU A 104 6.58 -7.30 -30.34
CA GLU A 104 7.46 -7.99 -31.29
C GLU A 104 7.80 -9.41 -30.82
N SER A 105 8.16 -9.57 -29.54
CA SER A 105 8.45 -10.89 -28.97
C SER A 105 7.21 -11.76 -28.88
N LYS A 106 6.05 -11.20 -28.50
CA LYS A 106 4.76 -11.92 -28.51
C LYS A 106 4.46 -12.48 -29.91
N LYS A 107 4.53 -11.64 -30.95
CA LYS A 107 4.29 -12.06 -32.34
C LYS A 107 5.24 -13.17 -32.78
N GLN A 108 6.55 -13.01 -32.53
CA GLN A 108 7.54 -14.01 -32.89
C GLN A 108 7.28 -15.37 -32.22
N ILE A 109 6.94 -15.37 -30.91
CA ILE A 109 6.65 -16.59 -30.16
C ILE A 109 5.37 -17.26 -30.67
N ILE A 110 4.31 -16.48 -30.90
CA ILE A 110 3.03 -16.98 -31.43
C ILE A 110 3.21 -17.59 -32.82
N GLU A 111 3.87 -16.88 -33.74
CA GLU A 111 4.14 -17.39 -35.09
C GLU A 111 4.95 -18.68 -35.08
N GLN A 112 5.95 -18.77 -34.21
CA GLN A 112 6.76 -19.98 -34.06
C GLN A 112 5.95 -21.14 -33.47
N THR A 113 5.10 -20.86 -32.47
CA THR A 113 4.25 -21.88 -31.83
C THR A 113 3.23 -22.46 -32.80
N ILE A 114 2.62 -21.61 -33.64
CA ILE A 114 1.68 -22.05 -34.68
C ILE A 114 2.40 -22.89 -35.75
N LYS A 115 3.64 -22.55 -36.11
CA LYS A 115 4.44 -23.35 -37.05
C LYS A 115 4.80 -24.74 -36.51
N GLU A 116 4.97 -24.88 -35.20
CA GLU A 116 5.28 -26.17 -34.57
C GLU A 116 4.08 -27.12 -34.54
N SER A 117 2.84 -26.61 -34.45
CA SER A 117 1.62 -27.40 -34.62
C SER A 117 0.42 -26.52 -34.96
N GLU A 118 -0.28 -26.87 -36.04
CA GLU A 118 -1.49 -26.19 -36.52
C GLU A 118 -2.62 -26.21 -35.47
N GLN A 119 -2.61 -27.18 -34.54
CA GLN A 119 -3.59 -27.33 -33.46
C GLN A 119 -3.52 -26.20 -32.43
N TYR A 120 -2.39 -25.49 -32.32
CA TYR A 120 -2.22 -24.37 -31.36
C TYR A 120 -2.74 -23.04 -31.90
N ARG A 121 -3.38 -23.02 -33.08
CA ARG A 121 -3.89 -21.79 -33.69
C ARG A 121 -5.03 -21.14 -32.88
N GLU A 122 -5.80 -21.93 -32.15
CA GLU A 122 -6.92 -21.44 -31.33
C GLU A 122 -6.47 -20.87 -29.98
N TYR A 123 -5.32 -21.30 -29.44
CA TYR A 123 -4.80 -20.88 -28.13
C TYR A 123 -3.26 -20.85 -28.09
N PRO A 124 -2.60 -20.03 -28.92
CA PRO A 124 -1.15 -20.10 -29.12
C PRO A 124 -0.35 -19.69 -27.87
N GLU A 125 -0.85 -18.74 -27.07
CA GLU A 125 -0.17 -18.29 -25.84
C GLU A 125 -0.18 -19.39 -24.77
N GLU A 126 -1.36 -19.93 -24.47
CA GLU A 126 -1.55 -20.99 -23.48
C GLU A 126 -0.78 -22.26 -23.86
N ALA A 127 -0.79 -22.63 -25.14
CA ALA A 127 -0.04 -23.78 -25.63
C ALA A 127 1.47 -23.63 -25.40
N TYR A 128 2.02 -22.46 -25.73
CA TYR A 128 3.44 -22.16 -25.52
C TYR A 128 3.80 -22.18 -24.03
N LEU A 129 3.03 -21.48 -23.20
CA LEU A 129 3.31 -21.35 -21.76
C LEU A 129 3.18 -22.69 -21.04
N THR A 130 2.17 -23.49 -21.38
CA THR A 130 2.00 -24.84 -20.82
C THR A 130 3.14 -25.77 -21.23
N LYS A 131 3.58 -25.71 -22.50
CA LYS A 131 4.72 -26.49 -22.99
C LYS A 131 6.02 -26.06 -22.30
N LEU A 132 6.26 -24.76 -22.21
CA LEU A 132 7.41 -24.19 -21.51
C LEU A 132 7.44 -24.64 -20.05
N TRP A 133 6.32 -24.55 -19.34
CA TRP A 133 6.20 -24.98 -17.95
C TRP A 133 6.52 -26.47 -17.78
N LYS A 134 5.92 -27.33 -18.60
CA LYS A 134 6.20 -28.78 -18.59
C LYS A 134 7.68 -29.07 -18.87
N SER A 135 8.31 -28.36 -19.80
CA SER A 135 9.75 -28.51 -20.08
C SER A 135 10.62 -28.06 -18.91
N VAL A 136 10.23 -26.99 -18.19
CA VAL A 136 10.93 -26.54 -16.98
C VAL A 136 10.84 -27.62 -15.89
N LEU A 137 9.64 -28.13 -15.60
CA LEU A 137 9.46 -29.21 -14.62
C LEU A 137 10.28 -30.46 -14.97
N ALA A 138 10.29 -30.86 -16.24
CA ALA A 138 11.10 -31.98 -16.69
C ALA A 138 12.60 -31.73 -16.51
N THR A 139 13.08 -30.54 -16.84
CA THR A 139 14.52 -30.18 -16.72
C THR A 139 15.00 -30.17 -15.28
N PHE A 140 14.18 -29.69 -14.35
CA PHE A 140 14.53 -29.66 -12.93
C PHE A 140 14.22 -30.97 -12.19
N GLU A 141 13.82 -32.04 -12.91
CA GLU A 141 13.40 -33.32 -12.33
C GLU A 141 12.22 -33.17 -11.34
N LEU A 142 11.45 -32.08 -11.49
CA LEU A 142 10.25 -31.77 -10.71
C LEU A 142 8.99 -32.34 -11.39
N SER A 143 9.13 -33.45 -12.12
CA SER A 143 7.99 -34.06 -12.85
C SER A 143 6.93 -34.62 -11.90
N ASP A 144 7.33 -34.95 -10.67
CA ASP A 144 6.46 -35.39 -9.57
C ASP A 144 6.05 -34.24 -8.63
N PHE A 145 6.23 -32.98 -9.05
CA PHE A 145 5.84 -31.82 -8.22
C PHE A 145 4.32 -31.69 -8.18
N HIS A 146 3.72 -32.48 -7.30
CA HIS A 146 2.42 -32.20 -6.71
C HIS A 146 2.67 -31.24 -5.53
N PRO A 147 2.11 -30.01 -5.54
CA PRO A 147 2.21 -29.10 -4.40
C PRO A 147 1.76 -29.74 -3.08
N SER A 148 0.93 -30.78 -3.17
CA SER A 148 0.32 -31.51 -2.07
C SER A 148 1.18 -32.58 -1.38
N SER A 149 2.43 -32.83 -1.81
CA SER A 149 3.24 -33.93 -1.24
C SER A 149 4.54 -33.52 -0.53
N GLN A 150 4.81 -32.23 -0.34
CA GLN A 150 5.93 -31.74 0.49
C GLN A 150 5.48 -31.13 1.82
N ILE A 151 4.42 -31.67 2.42
CA ILE A 151 4.29 -31.64 3.89
C ILE A 151 5.05 -32.86 4.40
N SER A 152 6.39 -32.83 4.32
CA SER A 152 7.21 -33.67 5.17
C SER A 152 7.26 -32.98 6.54
N GLU A 153 6.71 -33.62 7.55
CA GLU A 153 6.53 -33.16 8.94
C GLU A 153 7.83 -32.78 9.68
N ASP A 154 9.00 -32.82 9.04
CA ASP A 154 10.28 -32.55 9.68
C ASP A 154 10.91 -31.26 9.13
N SER A 155 10.54 -30.12 9.72
CA SER A 155 11.43 -28.96 10.00
C SER A 155 10.68 -27.61 10.03
N HIS A 156 9.62 -27.48 10.85
CA HIS A 156 9.18 -26.17 11.36
C HIS A 156 8.91 -26.24 12.87
N SER A 157 9.96 -26.53 13.65
CA SER A 157 10.03 -26.08 15.04
C SER A 157 10.59 -24.65 15.09
N GLN A 158 9.93 -23.72 14.39
CA GLN A 158 9.98 -22.31 14.76
C GLN A 158 8.56 -22.00 15.21
N THR A 159 8.36 -21.96 16.53
CA THR A 159 7.18 -21.36 17.15
C THR A 159 6.94 -20.00 16.50
N SER A 160 5.97 -19.94 15.59
CA SER A 160 5.45 -18.70 15.03
C SER A 160 5.01 -17.84 16.21
N ALA A 161 5.67 -16.71 16.40
CA ALA A 161 5.18 -15.71 17.34
C ALA A 161 3.79 -15.26 16.85
N PRO A 162 2.80 -15.11 17.73
CA PRO A 162 1.46 -14.69 17.31
C PRO A 162 1.56 -13.40 16.51
N ILE A 163 0.92 -13.37 15.34
CA ILE A 163 0.86 -12.20 14.47
C ILE A 163 0.05 -11.14 15.21
N SER A 164 0.74 -10.20 15.85
CA SER A 164 0.14 -9.03 16.50
C SER A 164 0.34 -7.80 15.63
N LEU A 165 -0.58 -6.85 15.72
CA LEU A 165 -0.39 -5.52 15.12
C LEU A 165 0.93 -4.92 15.62
N PRO A 166 1.91 -4.65 14.74
CA PRO A 166 3.19 -4.11 15.17
C PRO A 166 2.96 -2.75 15.86
N PRO A 167 3.62 -2.45 16.99
CA PRO A 167 3.42 -1.20 17.74
C PRO A 167 3.64 0.09 16.90
N GLN A 168 4.24 -0.06 15.71
CA GLN A 168 4.63 1.02 14.82
C GLN A 168 3.70 1.18 13.61
N ARG A 169 2.63 0.39 13.48
CA ARG A 169 1.69 0.47 12.35
C ARG A 169 0.29 0.87 12.82
N THR A 170 -0.46 1.54 11.96
CA THR A 170 -1.93 1.67 12.11
C THR A 170 -2.62 0.45 11.52
N ILE A 171 -3.93 0.31 11.75
CA ILE A 171 -4.67 -0.77 11.12
C ILE A 171 -4.74 -0.52 9.60
N SER A 172 -5.01 0.72 9.18
CA SER A 172 -4.97 1.10 7.76
C SER A 172 -3.63 0.78 7.09
N ASP A 173 -2.50 1.11 7.72
CA ASP A 173 -1.15 0.78 7.21
C ASP A 173 -0.94 -0.74 7.11
N TRP A 174 -1.50 -1.51 8.04
CA TRP A 174 -1.38 -2.96 8.04
C TRP A 174 -2.22 -3.58 6.93
N VAL A 175 -3.47 -3.14 6.79
CA VAL A 175 -4.40 -3.58 5.74
C VAL A 175 -3.87 -3.22 4.36
N ASP A 176 -3.32 -2.03 4.17
CA ASP A 176 -2.67 -1.62 2.90
C ASP A 176 -1.41 -2.43 2.59
N GLY A 177 -0.72 -2.95 3.61
CA GLY A 177 0.39 -3.88 3.41
C GLY A 177 -0.06 -5.28 2.96
N LEU A 178 -1.33 -5.62 3.15
CA LEU A 178 -1.92 -6.93 2.86
C LEU A 178 -2.87 -6.93 1.66
N THR A 179 -3.26 -5.74 1.18
CA THR A 179 -4.27 -5.54 0.13
C THR A 179 -3.79 -4.47 -0.85
N GLU A 180 -4.44 -4.34 -2.00
CA GLU A 180 -4.22 -3.22 -2.93
C GLU A 180 -5.16 -2.03 -2.64
N GLY A 181 -5.83 -1.99 -1.48
CA GLY A 181 -6.96 -1.09 -1.17
C GLY A 181 -6.61 0.39 -0.96
N GLY A 182 -5.38 0.71 -0.53
CA GLY A 182 -4.91 2.09 -0.37
C GLY A 182 -5.74 2.93 0.62
N VAL A 183 -6.21 2.32 1.71
CA VAL A 183 -7.00 2.91 2.79
C VAL A 183 -6.35 4.18 3.33
N VAL A 184 -5.02 4.17 3.56
CA VAL A 184 -4.30 5.35 4.08
C VAL A 184 -4.42 6.54 3.12
N ASP A 185 -4.31 6.29 1.81
CA ASP A 185 -4.45 7.33 0.79
C ASP A 185 -5.89 7.84 0.69
N GLN A 186 -6.89 6.97 0.85
CA GLN A 186 -8.30 7.37 0.90
C GLN A 186 -8.59 8.28 2.11
N ILE A 187 -8.10 7.92 3.30
CA ILE A 187 -8.17 8.76 4.51
C ILE A 187 -7.48 10.10 4.26
N ASN A 188 -6.26 10.07 3.73
CA ASN A 188 -5.48 11.27 3.44
C ASN A 188 -6.20 12.20 2.46
N ASN A 189 -6.84 11.68 1.42
CA ASN A 189 -7.61 12.48 0.47
C ASN A 189 -8.78 13.20 1.13
N GLN A 190 -9.50 12.53 2.04
CA GLN A 190 -10.58 13.17 2.80
C GLN A 190 -10.04 14.25 3.73
N LEU A 191 -8.93 14.00 4.43
CA LEU A 191 -8.32 14.99 5.31
C LEU A 191 -7.80 16.19 4.52
N ILE A 192 -7.13 15.96 3.38
CA ILE A 192 -6.68 17.05 2.50
C ILE A 192 -7.86 17.90 2.06
N LYS A 193 -8.96 17.30 1.59
CA LYS A 193 -10.17 18.03 1.18
C LYS A 193 -10.69 18.96 2.27
N TRP A 194 -10.82 18.46 3.50
CA TRP A 194 -11.37 19.24 4.61
C TRP A 194 -10.39 20.28 5.13
N VAL A 195 -9.12 19.91 5.30
CA VAL A 195 -8.08 20.80 5.82
C VAL A 195 -7.75 21.92 4.85
N THR A 196 -7.72 21.69 3.53
CA THR A 196 -7.49 22.75 2.54
C THR A 196 -8.60 23.79 2.57
N ALA A 197 -9.86 23.35 2.62
CA ALA A 197 -11.00 24.26 2.68
C ALA A 197 -11.09 24.98 4.03
N PHE A 198 -10.72 24.32 5.14
CA PHE A 198 -10.69 24.95 6.45
C PHE A 198 -9.51 25.90 6.63
N LEU A 199 -8.36 25.66 6.01
CA LEU A 199 -7.19 26.53 6.15
C LEU A 199 -7.09 27.61 5.08
N ASP A 200 -8.08 27.69 4.18
CA ASP A 200 -8.11 28.73 3.15
C ASP A 200 -8.15 30.13 3.80
N GLU A 201 -7.24 31.01 3.37
CA GLU A 201 -7.14 32.40 3.87
C GLU A 201 -7.80 33.38 2.90
N GLY A 202 -8.88 32.97 2.24
CA GLY A 202 -9.64 33.79 1.30
C GLY A 202 -9.09 33.77 -0.14
N LEU A 203 -8.37 32.71 -0.53
CA LEU A 203 -7.96 32.50 -1.91
C LEU A 203 -9.13 31.97 -2.75
N ALA A 204 -9.99 31.15 -2.16
CA ALA A 204 -11.21 30.72 -2.80
C ALA A 204 -12.26 31.85 -2.79
N GLY A 205 -13.04 31.96 -3.87
CA GLY A 205 -14.16 32.90 -3.90
C GLY A 205 -15.32 32.52 -2.96
N TRP A 206 -15.26 31.34 -2.37
CA TRP A 206 -16.29 30.76 -1.49
C TRP A 206 -15.58 30.19 -0.25
N GLU A 207 -15.88 30.76 0.92
CA GLU A 207 -15.29 30.34 2.19
C GLU A 207 -16.06 29.17 2.81
N MET A 208 -15.39 28.39 3.67
CA MET A 208 -16.05 27.34 4.46
C MET A 208 -16.99 27.98 5.50
N PRO A 209 -18.30 27.67 5.49
CA PRO A 209 -19.25 28.24 6.44
C PRO A 209 -19.05 27.64 7.84
N GLY A 210 -19.20 28.48 8.88
CA GLY A 210 -19.14 28.06 10.29
C GLY A 210 -17.72 27.89 10.84
N ARG A 211 -16.67 28.22 10.06
CA ARG A 211 -15.24 28.00 10.36
C ARG A 211 -14.80 28.44 11.77
N GLU A 212 -15.48 29.41 12.36
CA GLU A 212 -15.32 29.91 13.73
C GLU A 212 -15.62 28.90 14.84
N GLU A 213 -16.38 27.84 14.55
CA GLU A 213 -16.72 26.79 15.52
C GLU A 213 -15.57 25.80 15.80
N GLY A 214 -14.47 25.89 15.03
CA GLY A 214 -13.34 24.96 15.09
C GLY A 214 -13.42 23.84 14.06
N PHE A 215 -12.27 23.28 13.70
CA PHE A 215 -12.17 22.31 12.60
C PHE A 215 -13.07 21.10 12.79
N TYR A 216 -13.07 20.50 13.97
CA TYR A 216 -13.83 19.28 14.23
C TYR A 216 -15.34 19.53 14.19
N GLN A 217 -15.79 20.60 14.83
CA GLN A 217 -17.21 20.95 14.90
C GLN A 217 -17.76 21.31 13.51
N VAL A 218 -17.01 22.07 12.73
CA VAL A 218 -17.39 22.43 11.36
C VAL A 218 -17.44 21.22 10.46
N TRP A 219 -16.44 20.34 10.54
CA TRP A 219 -16.46 19.08 9.84
C TRP A 219 -17.72 18.28 10.21
N ARG A 220 -18.07 18.15 11.49
CA ARG A 220 -19.30 17.44 11.91
C ARG A 220 -20.57 18.06 11.32
N ASN A 221 -20.66 19.38 11.29
CA ASN A 221 -21.84 20.09 10.77
C ASN A 221 -22.00 19.91 9.25
N LEU A 222 -20.89 19.96 8.51
CA LEU A 222 -20.89 19.93 7.05
C LEU A 222 -20.83 18.52 6.48
N ALA A 223 -20.08 17.60 7.09
CA ALA A 223 -19.91 16.24 6.62
C ALA A 223 -21.24 15.47 6.58
N GLN A 224 -22.22 15.78 7.44
CA GLN A 224 -23.57 15.21 7.37
C GLN A 224 -24.27 15.44 6.02
N LYS A 225 -23.86 16.47 5.26
CA LYS A 225 -24.41 16.82 3.94
C LYS A 225 -23.44 16.50 2.80
N ASP A 226 -22.27 15.93 3.11
CA ASP A 226 -21.24 15.58 2.15
C ASP A 226 -21.44 14.15 1.65
N PHE A 227 -21.59 13.99 0.34
CA PHE A 227 -21.80 12.68 -0.29
C PHE A 227 -20.52 11.86 -0.42
N SER A 228 -19.34 12.46 -0.24
CA SER A 228 -18.08 11.75 -0.50
C SER A 228 -17.86 10.59 0.48
N GLY A 229 -18.34 10.71 1.73
CA GLY A 229 -18.32 9.60 2.68
C GLY A 229 -19.12 8.38 2.20
N GLN A 230 -20.31 8.61 1.66
CA GLN A 230 -21.15 7.54 1.10
C GLN A 230 -20.55 6.94 -0.18
N LEU A 231 -19.91 7.76 -1.02
CA LEU A 231 -19.23 7.29 -2.23
C LEU A 231 -18.00 6.42 -1.92
N LEU A 232 -17.39 6.60 -0.75
CA LEU A 232 -16.35 5.71 -0.23
C LEU A 232 -16.90 4.41 0.39
N GLY A 233 -18.22 4.19 0.34
CA GLY A 233 -18.87 2.99 0.85
C GLY A 233 -19.30 3.06 2.31
N VAL A 234 -19.18 4.22 2.98
CA VAL A 234 -19.62 4.36 4.37
C VAL A 234 -21.14 4.42 4.44
N THR A 235 -21.74 3.34 4.94
CA THR A 235 -23.17 3.25 5.19
C THR A 235 -23.58 4.17 6.35
N ASP A 236 -24.76 4.80 6.20
CA ASP A 236 -25.34 5.72 7.20
C ASP A 236 -24.38 6.84 7.65
N PHE A 237 -23.52 7.32 6.74
CA PHE A 237 -22.46 8.30 7.03
C PHE A 237 -22.94 9.51 7.84
N ALA A 238 -24.05 10.13 7.43
CA ALA A 238 -24.60 11.29 8.12
C ALA A 238 -25.03 10.98 9.56
N GLN A 239 -25.64 9.81 9.80
CA GLN A 239 -26.04 9.38 11.12
C GLN A 239 -24.82 9.07 11.99
N LYS A 240 -23.79 8.41 11.44
CA LYS A 240 -22.54 8.13 12.14
C LYS A 240 -21.83 9.41 12.56
N VAL A 241 -21.67 10.37 11.65
CA VAL A 241 -21.09 11.70 11.98
C VAL A 241 -21.93 12.43 13.03
N HIS A 242 -23.26 12.37 12.92
CA HIS A 242 -24.16 12.97 13.89
C HIS A 242 -23.97 12.37 15.29
N SER A 243 -23.82 11.04 15.39
CA SER A 243 -23.67 10.30 16.64
C SER A 243 -22.33 10.51 17.35
N LEU A 244 -21.35 11.14 16.71
CA LEU A 244 -20.06 11.40 17.32
C LEU A 244 -20.17 12.33 18.54
N PRO A 245 -19.29 12.17 19.56
CA PRO A 245 -19.22 13.07 20.69
C PRO A 245 -18.99 14.54 20.29
N ALA A 246 -19.44 15.47 21.14
CA ALA A 246 -19.19 16.90 20.96
C ALA A 246 -17.70 17.26 21.10
N ALA A 247 -17.02 16.69 22.10
CA ALA A 247 -15.61 16.91 22.31
C ALA A 247 -14.74 16.03 21.39
N PRO A 248 -13.71 16.57 20.73
CA PRO A 248 -12.82 15.79 19.87
C PRO A 248 -12.04 14.71 20.64
N GLU A 249 -11.70 14.95 21.90
CA GLU A 249 -11.02 13.96 22.77
C GLU A 249 -11.87 12.72 23.00
N ASP A 250 -13.17 12.91 23.25
CA ASP A 250 -14.13 11.82 23.43
C ASP A 250 -14.32 11.04 22.12
N ALA A 251 -14.32 11.73 20.98
CA ALA A 251 -14.41 11.10 19.67
C ALA A 251 -13.15 10.27 19.34
N ILE A 252 -11.96 10.76 19.72
CA ILE A 252 -10.70 10.00 19.63
C ILE A 252 -10.80 8.74 20.49
N CYS A 253 -11.19 8.87 21.76
CA CYS A 253 -11.32 7.73 22.66
C CYS A 253 -12.33 6.70 22.14
N SER A 254 -13.49 7.16 21.65
CA SER A 254 -14.51 6.30 21.03
C SER A 254 -13.96 5.54 19.82
N SER A 255 -13.20 6.21 18.94
CA SER A 255 -12.62 5.58 17.75
C SER A 255 -11.54 4.55 18.10
N LEU A 256 -10.66 4.86 19.06
CA LEU A 256 -9.64 3.92 19.53
C LEU A 256 -10.24 2.68 20.18
N ASN A 257 -11.35 2.84 20.90
CA ASN A 257 -12.10 1.72 21.48
C ASN A 257 -12.78 0.88 20.39
N GLN A 258 -13.38 1.49 19.37
CA GLN A 258 -14.00 0.78 18.24
C GLN A 258 -12.98 -0.03 17.43
N LEU A 259 -11.78 0.49 17.26
CA LEU A 259 -10.66 -0.23 16.64
C LEU A 259 -10.03 -1.30 17.56
N GLU A 260 -10.43 -1.32 18.85
CA GLU A 260 -9.88 -2.19 19.89
C GLU A 260 -8.36 -2.01 20.08
N ILE A 261 -7.85 -0.78 19.96
CA ILE A 261 -6.44 -0.48 20.21
C ILE A 261 -6.16 -0.61 21.73
N PRO A 262 -5.18 -1.41 22.17
CA PRO A 262 -4.80 -1.48 23.57
C PRO A 262 -4.35 -0.11 24.10
N GLN A 263 -4.81 0.26 25.30
CA GLN A 263 -4.56 1.58 25.88
C GLN A 263 -3.07 1.93 26.00
N GLU A 264 -2.22 0.93 26.24
CA GLU A 264 -0.75 1.06 26.29
C GLU A 264 -0.15 1.55 24.97
N GLN A 265 -0.82 1.26 23.84
CA GLN A 265 -0.37 1.61 22.48
C GLN A 265 -0.98 2.91 21.96
N TRP A 266 -1.93 3.53 22.67
CA TRP A 266 -2.64 4.71 22.17
C TRP A 266 -1.69 5.84 21.77
N LYS A 267 -0.67 6.11 22.58
CA LYS A 267 0.30 7.16 22.30
C LYS A 267 1.05 6.93 20.99
N ASP A 268 1.54 5.72 20.78
CA ASP A 268 2.31 5.36 19.59
C ASP A 268 1.39 5.31 18.36
N TYR A 269 0.18 4.79 18.52
CA TYR A 269 -0.85 4.77 17.49
C TYR A 269 -1.23 6.18 17.00
N LEU A 270 -1.52 7.10 17.92
CA LEU A 270 -1.85 8.48 17.59
C LEU A 270 -0.66 9.21 16.97
N SER A 271 0.56 8.97 17.45
CA SER A 271 1.80 9.52 16.88
C SER A 271 2.00 9.05 15.44
N ARG A 272 1.69 7.78 15.16
CA ARG A 272 1.73 7.22 13.81
C ARG A 272 0.65 7.84 12.92
N GLN A 273 -0.59 7.97 13.38
CA GLN A 273 -1.68 8.64 12.64
C GLN A 273 -1.31 10.07 12.23
N LEU A 274 -0.68 10.82 13.11
CA LEU A 274 -0.15 12.17 12.82
C LEU A 274 0.99 12.17 11.78
N SER A 275 1.72 11.06 11.67
CA SER A 275 2.87 10.93 10.75
C SER A 275 2.47 10.55 9.32
N LEU A 276 1.23 10.07 9.12
CA LEU A 276 0.72 9.63 7.80
C LEU A 276 0.36 10.78 6.85
N LEU A 277 0.26 12.02 7.36
CA LEU A 277 0.08 13.23 6.54
C LEU A 277 0.93 14.40 7.07
N PRO A 278 2.28 14.24 7.07
CA PRO A 278 3.16 15.04 7.90
C PRO A 278 3.21 16.51 7.49
N GLY A 279 2.92 16.84 6.22
CA GLY A 279 2.86 18.23 5.76
C GLY A 279 1.76 19.03 6.45
N TRP A 280 0.52 18.55 6.38
CA TRP A 280 -0.63 19.20 7.01
C TRP A 280 -0.55 19.14 8.53
N THR A 281 -0.20 17.98 9.09
CA THR A 281 -0.09 17.83 10.54
C THR A 281 0.97 18.74 11.14
N ARG A 282 2.12 18.90 10.47
CA ARG A 282 3.15 19.84 10.91
C ARG A 282 2.70 21.29 10.78
N TYR A 283 1.94 21.63 9.74
CA TYR A 283 1.40 22.98 9.58
C TYR A 283 0.38 23.31 10.68
N ILE A 284 -0.56 22.40 10.96
CA ILE A 284 -1.53 22.54 12.05
C ILE A 284 -0.82 22.69 13.41
N ARG A 285 0.18 21.84 13.67
CA ARG A 285 1.00 21.96 14.89
C ARG A 285 1.71 23.32 14.97
N TRP A 286 2.31 23.76 13.87
CA TRP A 286 2.98 25.06 13.80
C TRP A 286 2.02 26.22 14.05
N LEU A 287 0.80 26.17 13.52
CA LEU A 287 -0.23 27.19 13.79
C LEU A 287 -0.57 27.29 15.28
N GLY A 288 -0.64 26.16 15.99
CA GLY A 288 -0.90 26.14 17.44
C GLY A 288 0.32 26.56 18.29
N GLU A 289 1.54 26.23 17.85
CA GLU A 289 2.78 26.60 18.56
C GLU A 289 3.18 28.06 18.31
N HIS A 290 2.77 28.67 17.20
CA HIS A 290 3.17 30.02 16.79
C HIS A 290 1.95 30.92 16.53
N PRO A 291 1.17 31.26 17.57
CA PRO A 291 0.09 32.22 17.44
C PRO A 291 0.57 33.65 17.14
N ILE A 292 1.89 33.93 17.15
CA ILE A 292 2.51 35.24 16.89
C ILE A 292 3.65 35.07 15.88
N TYR A 293 3.66 35.84 14.79
CA TYR A 293 4.76 35.88 13.82
C TYR A 293 5.13 37.33 13.47
N GLY A 294 6.33 37.79 13.86
CA GLY A 294 6.83 39.15 13.59
C GLY A 294 6.27 40.25 14.50
N GLU A 295 6.31 41.52 14.04
CA GLU A 295 5.79 42.70 14.76
C GLU A 295 4.23 42.78 14.75
N HIS A 296 3.55 41.84 14.11
CA HIS A 296 2.08 41.76 14.10
C HIS A 296 1.58 40.85 15.23
N PRO A 297 0.77 41.34 16.20
CA PRO A 297 0.59 40.67 17.48
C PRO A 297 -0.16 39.32 17.50
N THR A 298 -0.69 38.80 16.39
CA THR A 298 -1.46 37.55 16.36
C THR A 298 -1.60 37.06 14.92
N TYR A 299 -1.32 35.79 14.62
CA TYR A 299 -1.73 35.16 13.35
C TYR A 299 -3.27 35.08 13.36
N HIS A 300 -3.93 36.04 12.70
CA HIS A 300 -5.37 36.30 12.85
C HIS A 300 -6.28 35.11 12.53
N ALA A 301 -5.81 34.14 11.73
CA ALA A 301 -6.59 32.97 11.34
C ALA A 301 -6.90 32.05 12.52
N GLN A 302 -5.94 31.78 13.44
CA GLN A 302 -6.15 30.91 14.61
C GLN A 302 -7.13 31.50 15.64
N HIS A 303 -7.15 32.83 15.78
CA HIS A 303 -8.09 33.52 16.68
C HIS A 303 -9.53 33.49 16.18
N LYS A 304 -9.72 33.42 14.86
CA LYS A 304 -11.04 33.37 14.24
C LYS A 304 -11.48 31.95 13.92
N HIS A 305 -10.53 31.04 13.68
CA HIS A 305 -10.75 29.71 13.11
C HIS A 305 -9.78 28.70 13.76
N PRO A 306 -10.08 28.20 14.96
CA PRO A 306 -9.16 27.34 15.69
C PRO A 306 -9.05 25.95 15.02
N ILE A 307 -7.83 25.45 14.97
CA ILE A 307 -7.51 24.06 14.61
C ILE A 307 -6.27 23.62 15.37
N ASP A 308 -6.32 22.42 15.93
CA ASP A 308 -5.18 21.75 16.54
C ASP A 308 -5.04 20.29 16.10
N THR A 309 -4.02 19.60 16.61
CA THR A 309 -3.78 18.19 16.30
C THR A 309 -4.85 17.26 16.86
N THR A 310 -5.58 17.67 17.90
CA THR A 310 -6.66 16.90 18.52
C THR A 310 -7.88 16.88 17.61
N GLU A 311 -8.31 18.05 17.13
CA GLU A 311 -9.41 18.15 16.17
C GLU A 311 -9.10 17.42 14.86
N TYR A 312 -7.86 17.54 14.36
CA TYR A 312 -7.40 16.78 13.21
C TYR A 312 -7.48 15.26 13.43
N LEU A 313 -7.02 14.78 14.58
CA LEU A 313 -7.04 13.35 14.92
C LEU A 313 -8.45 12.80 15.05
N ALA A 314 -9.39 13.56 15.63
CA ALA A 314 -10.77 13.14 15.77
C ALA A 314 -11.41 12.84 14.41
N VAL A 315 -11.20 13.71 13.41
CA VAL A 315 -11.68 13.49 12.04
C VAL A 315 -10.95 12.31 11.38
N ARG A 316 -9.63 12.25 11.52
CA ARG A 316 -8.82 11.17 10.92
C ARG A 316 -9.20 9.79 11.42
N LEU A 317 -9.37 9.63 12.73
CA LEU A 317 -9.71 8.35 13.34
C LEU A 317 -11.13 7.89 13.00
N PHE A 318 -12.06 8.81 12.78
CA PHE A 318 -13.37 8.44 12.25
C PHE A 318 -13.25 7.76 10.88
N TYR A 319 -12.47 8.33 9.96
CA TYR A 319 -12.22 7.69 8.67
C TYR A 319 -11.38 6.42 8.78
N GLU A 320 -10.44 6.34 9.73
CA GLU A 320 -9.68 5.13 10.04
C GLU A 320 -10.62 3.97 10.40
N VAL A 321 -11.58 4.20 11.31
CA VAL A 321 -12.57 3.17 11.70
C VAL A 321 -13.37 2.71 10.48
N GLU A 322 -13.97 3.65 9.76
CA GLU A 322 -14.94 3.33 8.71
C GLU A 322 -14.27 2.66 7.50
N LEU A 323 -13.18 3.24 6.98
CA LEU A 323 -12.56 2.76 5.74
C LEU A 323 -11.78 1.47 5.95
N THR A 324 -11.15 1.30 7.12
CA THR A 324 -10.52 0.03 7.47
C THR A 324 -11.56 -1.08 7.57
N ASN A 325 -12.69 -0.82 8.23
CA ASN A 325 -13.75 -1.80 8.36
C ASN A 325 -14.34 -2.20 7.00
N ILE A 326 -14.56 -1.23 6.11
CA ILE A 326 -15.02 -1.49 4.73
C ILE A 326 -14.04 -2.37 3.98
N GLN A 327 -12.74 -2.03 4.00
CA GLN A 327 -11.72 -2.80 3.30
C GLN A 327 -11.61 -4.24 3.85
N CYS A 328 -11.64 -4.41 5.18
CA CYS A 328 -11.57 -5.73 5.80
C CYS A 328 -12.81 -6.58 5.48
N GLN A 329 -14.00 -5.98 5.48
CA GLN A 329 -15.23 -6.66 5.11
C GLN A 329 -15.25 -7.06 3.63
N GLN A 330 -14.71 -6.22 2.73
CA GLN A 330 -14.63 -6.52 1.29
C GLN A 330 -13.64 -7.65 0.97
N GLU A 331 -12.46 -7.64 1.59
CA GLU A 331 -11.38 -8.58 1.26
C GLU A 331 -11.51 -9.91 2.02
N TRP A 332 -11.99 -9.85 3.27
CA TRP A 332 -11.91 -10.98 4.20
C TRP A 332 -13.23 -11.30 4.92
N GLY A 333 -14.27 -10.45 4.80
CA GLY A 333 -15.56 -10.66 5.45
C GLY A 333 -15.50 -10.55 6.98
N ILE A 334 -14.55 -9.77 7.50
CA ILE A 334 -14.31 -9.59 8.93
C ILE A 334 -14.28 -8.11 9.30
N ASP A 335 -14.46 -7.82 10.58
CA ASP A 335 -14.37 -6.47 11.10
C ASP A 335 -12.93 -5.96 11.14
N GLY A 336 -12.75 -4.67 10.86
CA GLY A 336 -11.46 -3.98 10.84
C GLY A 336 -10.92 -3.64 12.23
N THR A 337 -11.01 -4.55 13.19
CA THR A 337 -10.50 -4.36 14.56
C THR A 337 -9.19 -5.12 14.79
N VAL A 338 -8.40 -4.68 15.77
CA VAL A 338 -7.14 -5.36 16.13
C VAL A 338 -7.37 -6.80 16.51
N SER A 339 -8.39 -7.10 17.32
CA SER A 339 -8.61 -8.47 17.80
C SER A 339 -9.03 -9.40 16.66
N THR A 340 -9.93 -8.95 15.79
CA THR A 340 -10.44 -9.72 14.66
C THR A 340 -9.35 -9.98 13.62
N LEU A 341 -8.57 -8.96 13.28
CA LEU A 341 -7.42 -9.10 12.39
C LEU A 341 -6.29 -9.94 13.02
N THR A 342 -6.12 -9.90 14.34
CA THR A 342 -5.14 -10.78 14.99
C THR A 342 -5.61 -12.23 14.94
N ALA A 343 -6.89 -12.50 15.24
CA ALA A 343 -7.45 -13.84 15.24
C ALA A 343 -7.41 -14.48 13.84
N TYR A 344 -7.89 -13.77 12.82
CA TYR A 344 -7.99 -14.31 11.46
C TYR A 344 -6.64 -14.71 10.85
N TRP A 345 -5.55 -14.01 11.18
CA TRP A 345 -4.21 -14.34 10.67
C TRP A 345 -3.48 -15.37 11.52
N ASN A 346 -3.85 -15.52 12.80
CA ASN A 346 -3.30 -16.58 13.65
C ASN A 346 -4.00 -17.94 13.41
N ASP A 347 -5.24 -17.91 12.92
CA ASP A 347 -6.02 -19.12 12.59
C ASP A 347 -5.75 -19.66 11.17
N ARG A 348 -4.93 -18.96 10.37
CA ARG A 348 -4.51 -19.35 9.01
C ARG A 348 -3.04 -19.74 8.99
#